data_AF-A0A8T5U5A4-F1
#
_entry.id   AF-A0A8T5U5A4-F1
#
_cell.length_a   1.000
_cell.length_b   1.000
_cell.length_c   1.000
_cell.angle_alpha   90.00
_cell.angle_beta   90.00
_cell.angle_gamma   90.00
#
_symmetry.space_group_name_H-M   'P 1'
#
loop_
_entity.id
_entity.type
_entity.pdbx_description
1 polymer ?
#
loop_
_entity_poly.entity_id
_entity_poly.type
_entity_poly.pdbx_seq_one_letter_code
_entity_poly.pdbx_strand_id
1 'polypeptide(L)'
;MESTRLKQFDVSCPKCGIEKEISVPDSLFLQKKFGTVKIKVPNGVVCKDHNFIVFISTEGRIVGYDIINTSISSDQDGTLSKEIIDLTLDDLIDAFGLNCVAGLIHAKLFDYPSFVVRSEEFKININQLDEMFDRLIPPQYRNDNAIKDVELRTYTHEEYFCTAFKNNNTEAFLINTRKIVVQKPWETTCDFEKSILDNALGRKDKGGQLKYLAQNIVQFVKDVEFTKTLLENNKSISEKDLIKQLKEKLIFSTINKNRVLIIKEFIKQRFSNELCTKIKN
;
A
#
# COMPACT_ATOMS: atom_id res chain seq x y z
N MET A 1 1.72 -51.25 -15.38
CA MET A 1 1.21 -50.60 -14.15
C MET A 1 2.37 -50.47 -13.20
N GLU A 2 3.07 -49.33 -13.20
CA GLU A 2 4.16 -49.10 -12.25
C GLU A 2 3.57 -48.81 -10.86
N SER A 3 3.93 -49.64 -9.89
CA SER A 3 3.62 -49.40 -8.48
C SER A 3 4.25 -48.08 -8.05
N THR A 4 3.41 -47.08 -7.73
CA THR A 4 3.86 -45.77 -7.26
C THR A 4 4.43 -45.95 -5.87
N ARG A 5 5.77 -45.99 -5.75
CA ARG A 5 6.44 -46.02 -4.45
C ARG A 5 6.18 -44.70 -3.71
N LEU A 6 5.78 -44.80 -2.45
CA LEU A 6 5.51 -43.67 -1.57
C LEU A 6 6.59 -43.60 -0.49
N LYS A 7 7.07 -42.39 -0.19
CA LYS A 7 7.93 -42.07 0.95
C LYS A 7 7.11 -41.42 2.06
N GLN A 8 7.37 -41.83 3.29
CA GLN A 8 6.73 -41.29 4.48
C GLN A 8 7.60 -40.23 5.15
N PHE A 9 6.96 -39.18 5.67
CA PHE A 9 7.62 -38.08 6.37
C PHE A 9 6.80 -37.65 7.59
N ASP A 10 7.47 -37.50 8.73
CA ASP A 10 6.87 -36.95 9.96
C ASP A 10 6.83 -35.42 9.87
N VAL A 11 5.64 -34.88 9.69
CA VAL A 11 5.41 -33.45 9.44
C VAL A 11 4.71 -32.82 10.63
N SER A 12 5.28 -31.74 11.17
CA SER A 12 4.69 -30.96 12.25
C SER A 12 3.95 -29.75 11.72
N CYS A 13 2.75 -29.48 12.26
CA CYS A 13 2.04 -28.24 11.97
C CYS A 13 2.79 -27.04 12.59
N PRO A 14 3.23 -26.04 11.80
CA PRO A 14 4.00 -24.91 12.32
C PRO A 14 3.19 -23.98 13.25
N LYS A 15 1.85 -24.10 13.28
CA LYS A 15 0.97 -23.31 14.16
C LYS A 15 0.54 -24.04 15.44
N CYS A 16 0.34 -25.35 15.37
CA CYS A 16 -0.19 -26.14 16.48
C CYS A 16 0.86 -27.05 17.15
N GLY A 17 1.97 -27.35 16.49
CA GLY A 17 2.95 -28.34 16.93
C GLY A 17 2.49 -29.79 16.84
N ILE A 18 1.29 -30.05 16.28
CA ILE A 18 0.77 -31.42 16.08
C ILE A 18 1.58 -32.10 14.98
N GLU A 19 2.08 -33.30 15.26
CA GLU A 19 2.87 -34.11 14.33
C GLU A 19 2.02 -35.22 13.72
N LYS A 20 2.22 -35.47 12.42
CA LYS A 20 1.61 -36.59 11.72
C LYS A 20 2.43 -37.02 10.52
N GLU A 21 2.43 -38.31 10.26
CA GLU A 21 3.08 -38.87 9.07
C GLU A 21 2.26 -38.59 7.80
N ILE A 22 2.92 -38.11 6.76
CA ILE A 22 2.34 -37.95 5.41
C ILE A 22 3.08 -38.84 4.41
N SER A 23 2.36 -39.38 3.44
CA SER A 23 2.92 -40.18 2.34
C SER A 23 3.00 -39.37 1.04
N VAL A 24 4.17 -39.35 0.42
CA VAL A 24 4.49 -38.53 -0.76
C VAL A 24 5.08 -39.42 -1.85
N PRO A 25 4.62 -39.32 -3.12
CA PRO A 25 5.19 -40.11 -4.22
C PRO A 25 6.68 -39.87 -4.43
N ASP A 26 7.45 -40.96 -4.54
CA ASP A 26 8.90 -40.94 -4.76
C ASP A 26 9.31 -40.19 -6.04
N SER A 27 8.43 -40.19 -7.04
CA SER A 27 8.63 -39.52 -8.32
C SER A 27 8.89 -38.02 -8.19
N LEU A 28 8.37 -37.38 -7.13
CA LEU A 28 8.58 -35.94 -6.86
C LEU A 28 10.03 -35.61 -6.49
N PHE A 29 10.79 -36.61 -6.02
CA PHE A 29 12.19 -36.46 -5.62
C PHE A 29 13.16 -36.90 -6.72
N LEU A 30 12.74 -37.75 -7.65
CA LEU A 30 13.59 -38.29 -8.72
C LEU A 30 13.90 -37.28 -9.83
N GLN A 31 13.05 -36.25 -10.02
CA GLN A 31 13.22 -35.28 -11.11
C GLN A 31 14.24 -34.15 -10.81
N LYS A 32 14.72 -34.01 -9.57
CA LYS A 32 15.65 -32.93 -9.18
C LYS A 32 16.92 -33.51 -8.56
N LYS A 33 18.08 -33.29 -9.20
CA LYS A 33 19.40 -33.73 -8.68
C LYS A 33 19.86 -32.95 -7.45
N PHE A 34 19.38 -31.72 -7.25
CA PHE A 34 19.66 -30.86 -6.09
C PHE A 34 18.47 -29.93 -5.81
N GLY A 35 18.21 -29.61 -4.53
CA GLY A 35 17.26 -28.59 -4.09
C GLY A 35 16.21 -29.06 -3.09
N THR A 36 15.12 -28.29 -2.96
CA THR A 36 13.97 -28.62 -2.11
C THR A 36 12.70 -28.89 -2.94
N VAL A 37 11.94 -29.88 -2.51
CA VAL A 37 10.59 -30.22 -2.98
C VAL A 37 9.60 -29.51 -2.05
N LYS A 38 8.70 -28.72 -2.65
CA LYS A 38 7.64 -28.01 -1.94
C LYS A 38 6.39 -28.86 -1.94
N ILE A 39 5.87 -29.19 -0.77
CA ILE A 39 4.65 -30.00 -0.62
C ILE A 39 3.61 -29.18 0.12
N LYS A 40 2.48 -28.92 -0.54
CA LYS A 40 1.34 -28.26 0.07
C LYS A 40 0.58 -29.28 0.92
N VAL A 41 0.52 -29.04 2.22
CA VAL A 41 -0.21 -29.83 3.21
C VAL A 41 -1.54 -29.12 3.49
N PRO A 42 -2.68 -29.67 3.04
CA PRO A 42 -3.97 -29.09 3.32
C PRO A 42 -4.44 -29.35 4.76
N ASN A 43 -5.40 -28.56 5.21
CA ASN A 43 -6.09 -28.70 6.49
C ASN A 43 -6.81 -30.06 6.55
N GLY A 44 -6.83 -30.66 7.73
CA GLY A 44 -7.31 -32.02 7.95
C GLY A 44 -6.25 -33.11 7.73
N VAL A 45 -5.13 -32.82 7.04
CA VAL A 45 -4.05 -33.80 6.86
C VAL A 45 -3.25 -33.95 8.14
N VAL A 46 -2.54 -32.91 8.60
CA VAL A 46 -1.73 -32.93 9.84
C VAL A 46 -2.51 -32.38 11.04
N CYS A 47 -3.16 -31.22 10.88
CA CYS A 47 -4.05 -30.64 11.88
C CYS A 47 -5.35 -30.21 11.21
N LYS A 48 -6.44 -30.08 11.98
CA LYS A 48 -7.77 -29.81 11.44
C LYS A 48 -7.91 -28.44 10.78
N ASP A 49 -7.12 -27.46 11.23
CA ASP A 49 -7.44 -26.05 10.98
C ASP A 49 -6.45 -25.31 10.06
N HIS A 50 -5.25 -25.87 9.81
CA HIS A 50 -4.18 -25.11 9.13
C HIS A 50 -3.66 -25.76 7.84
N ASN A 51 -3.59 -24.93 6.80
CA ASN A 51 -2.88 -25.19 5.55
C ASN A 51 -1.45 -24.66 5.64
N PHE A 52 -0.47 -25.44 5.18
CA PHE A 52 0.94 -24.99 5.14
C PHE A 52 1.71 -25.73 4.04
N ILE A 53 2.86 -25.21 3.66
CA ILE A 53 3.83 -25.84 2.76
C ILE A 53 4.96 -26.39 3.63
N VAL A 54 5.34 -27.64 3.40
CA VAL A 54 6.58 -28.22 3.94
C VAL A 54 7.63 -28.28 2.84
N PHE A 55 8.86 -27.87 3.15
CA PHE A 55 10.01 -28.00 2.26
C PHE A 55 10.81 -29.23 2.65
N ILE A 56 10.94 -30.18 1.72
CA ILE A 56 11.71 -31.41 1.93
C ILE A 56 12.90 -31.40 0.97
N SER A 57 14.11 -31.61 1.47
CA SER A 57 15.29 -31.74 0.62
C SER A 57 15.18 -32.97 -0.29
N THR A 58 15.89 -32.97 -1.41
CA THR A 58 16.03 -34.17 -2.26
C THR A 58 16.64 -35.38 -1.52
N GLU A 59 17.30 -35.14 -0.38
CA GLU A 59 17.83 -36.15 0.54
C GLU A 59 16.80 -36.65 1.56
N GLY A 60 15.57 -36.13 1.55
CA GLY A 60 14.48 -36.57 2.41
C GLY A 60 14.45 -35.95 3.81
N ARG A 61 15.09 -34.78 4.01
CA ARG A 61 15.04 -34.05 5.28
C ARG A 61 14.09 -32.86 5.19
N ILE A 62 13.28 -32.62 6.22
CA ILE A 62 12.46 -31.40 6.29
C ILE A 62 13.38 -30.21 6.56
N VAL A 63 13.36 -29.24 5.66
CA VAL A 63 14.21 -28.03 5.67
C VAL A 63 13.47 -26.85 6.30
N GLY A 64 12.13 -26.85 6.27
CA GLY A 64 11.33 -25.81 6.89
C GLY A 64 9.85 -25.88 6.50
N TYR A 65 9.09 -24.90 6.98
CA TYR A 65 7.65 -24.77 6.77
C TYR A 65 7.31 -23.34 6.33
N ASP A 66 6.24 -23.18 5.53
CA ASP A 66 5.66 -21.90 5.15
C ASP A 66 4.13 -21.96 5.31
N ILE A 67 3.52 -20.93 5.87
CA ILE A 67 2.12 -20.96 6.30
C ILE A 67 1.24 -20.43 5.17
N ILE A 68 0.24 -21.21 4.75
CA ILE A 68 -0.72 -20.77 3.74
C ILE A 68 -1.95 -20.22 4.47
N ASN A 69 -2.01 -18.91 4.68
CA ASN A 69 -3.25 -18.26 5.12
C ASN A 69 -4.24 -18.29 3.95
N THR A 70 -5.10 -19.30 3.95
CA THR A 70 -6.27 -19.39 3.06
C THR A 70 -7.49 -19.25 3.95
N SER A 71 -7.99 -18.02 4.09
CA SER A 71 -9.34 -17.78 4.57
C SER A 71 -10.30 -18.19 3.45
N ILE A 72 -10.78 -19.43 3.53
CA ILE A 72 -11.99 -19.86 2.83
C ILE A 72 -12.96 -20.26 3.93
N SER A 73 -13.84 -19.34 4.31
CA SER A 73 -15.02 -19.64 5.11
C SER A 73 -16.05 -20.30 4.19
N SER A 74 -16.39 -21.54 4.50
CA SER A 74 -17.65 -22.16 4.11
C SER A 74 -18.77 -21.57 4.96
N ASP A 75 -19.88 -21.20 4.30
CA ASP A 75 -21.13 -20.71 4.86
C ASP A 75 -21.55 -21.38 6.18
N GLN A 76 -21.84 -20.58 7.21
CA GLN A 76 -23.01 -20.75 8.09
C GLN A 76 -23.47 -19.38 8.62
N ASP A 77 -24.79 -19.19 8.58
CA ASP A 77 -25.61 -18.06 8.98
C ASP A 77 -25.25 -17.40 10.33
N GLY A 78 -25.57 -16.10 10.40
CA GLY A 78 -26.04 -15.48 11.64
C GLY A 78 -25.18 -14.35 12.20
N THR A 79 -25.43 -13.14 11.70
CA THR A 79 -25.38 -11.85 12.44
C THR A 79 -24.26 -11.65 13.48
N LEU A 80 -23.24 -10.86 13.13
CA LEU A 80 -22.78 -9.65 13.85
C LEU A 80 -21.33 -9.29 13.47
N SER A 81 -21.19 -8.22 12.67
CA SER A 81 -20.20 -7.15 12.78
C SER A 81 -18.76 -7.46 13.24
N LYS A 82 -17.80 -7.26 12.32
CA LYS A 82 -16.38 -6.86 12.46
C LYS A 82 -15.41 -7.83 11.75
N GLU A 83 -15.39 -7.78 10.43
CA GLU A 83 -14.15 -8.01 9.69
C GLU A 83 -13.73 -6.67 9.09
N ILE A 84 -13.06 -5.85 9.91
CA ILE A 84 -12.12 -4.88 9.35
C ILE A 84 -11.01 -5.76 8.79
N ILE A 85 -11.05 -6.02 7.48
CA ILE A 85 -9.92 -6.56 6.76
C ILE A 85 -8.80 -5.54 7.00
N ASP A 86 -7.81 -5.89 7.80
CA ASP A 86 -6.61 -5.07 8.00
C ASP A 86 -5.84 -5.06 6.66
N LEU A 87 -6.22 -4.13 5.79
CA LEU A 87 -5.64 -3.93 4.47
C LEU A 87 -4.15 -3.63 4.62
N THR A 88 -3.29 -4.50 4.09
CA THR A 88 -1.83 -4.32 4.20
C THR A 88 -1.30 -3.46 3.06
N LEU A 89 -0.11 -2.87 3.23
CA LEU A 89 0.50 -2.05 2.17
C LEU A 89 0.75 -2.87 0.90
N ASP A 90 1.13 -4.14 1.04
CA ASP A 90 1.31 -5.05 -0.09
C ASP A 90 -0.02 -5.23 -0.86
N ASP A 91 -1.13 -5.46 -0.15
CA ASP A 91 -2.45 -5.67 -0.76
C ASP A 91 -2.91 -4.44 -1.56
N LEU A 92 -2.59 -3.23 -1.07
CA LEU A 92 -2.86 -1.99 -1.80
C LEU A 92 -2.06 -1.87 -3.07
N ILE A 93 -0.76 -2.18 -3.00
CA ILE A 93 0.15 -2.01 -4.12
C ILE A 93 -0.18 -3.06 -5.19
N ASP A 94 -0.53 -4.28 -4.80
CA ASP A 94 -1.02 -5.31 -5.71
C ASP A 94 -2.37 -4.92 -6.34
N ALA A 95 -3.23 -4.25 -5.57
CA ALA A 95 -4.55 -3.86 -6.05
C ALA A 95 -4.54 -2.62 -6.93
N PHE A 96 -3.72 -1.61 -6.66
CA PHE A 96 -3.75 -0.32 -7.35
C PHE A 96 -2.48 0.02 -8.11
N GLY A 97 -1.36 -0.61 -7.78
CA GLY A 97 -0.04 -0.22 -8.24
C GLY A 97 0.54 0.97 -7.47
N LEU A 98 1.87 1.03 -7.44
CA LEU A 98 2.65 2.03 -6.69
C LEU A 98 2.25 3.47 -7.03
N ASN A 99 2.06 3.79 -8.31
CA ASN A 99 1.73 5.15 -8.76
C ASN A 99 0.36 5.63 -8.25
N CYS A 100 -0.63 4.75 -8.24
CA CYS A 100 -1.97 5.06 -7.76
C CYS A 100 -1.97 5.26 -6.24
N VAL A 101 -1.30 4.39 -5.49
CA VAL A 101 -1.16 4.53 -4.03
C VAL A 101 -0.42 5.82 -3.68
N ALA A 102 0.67 6.13 -4.38
CA ALA A 102 1.40 7.39 -4.20
C ALA A 102 0.50 8.62 -4.47
N GLY A 103 -0.31 8.57 -5.53
CA GLY A 103 -1.26 9.63 -5.84
C GLY A 103 -2.39 9.76 -4.82
N LEU A 104 -2.88 8.66 -4.26
CA LEU A 104 -3.89 8.69 -3.18
C LEU A 104 -3.33 9.29 -1.88
N ILE A 105 -2.09 8.93 -1.49
CA ILE A 105 -1.41 9.58 -0.35
C ILE A 105 -1.30 11.08 -0.60
N HIS A 106 -0.83 11.46 -1.78
CA HIS A 106 -0.66 12.86 -2.15
C HIS A 106 -1.99 13.61 -2.11
N ALA A 107 -3.02 13.09 -2.76
CA ALA A 107 -4.34 13.70 -2.80
C ALA A 107 -4.92 13.88 -1.39
N LYS A 108 -4.83 12.86 -0.54
CA LYS A 108 -5.30 12.93 0.85
C LYS A 108 -4.51 13.90 1.71
N LEU A 109 -3.19 13.90 1.59
CA LEU A 109 -2.33 14.79 2.35
C LEU A 109 -2.54 16.26 1.94
N PHE A 110 -2.83 16.54 0.66
CA PHE A 110 -2.94 17.89 0.12
C PHE A 110 -4.37 18.42 0.02
N ASP A 111 -5.40 17.63 0.33
CA ASP A 111 -6.82 18.00 0.24
C ASP A 111 -7.43 18.00 -1.17
N TYR A 112 -6.90 17.17 -2.07
CA TYR A 112 -7.49 17.04 -3.38
C TYR A 112 -8.64 16.03 -3.36
N PRO A 113 -9.80 16.33 -3.98
CA PRO A 113 -10.83 15.35 -4.23
C PRO A 113 -10.26 14.14 -4.97
N SER A 114 -10.63 12.93 -4.54
CA SER A 114 -10.10 11.69 -5.09
C SER A 114 -11.22 10.75 -5.50
N PHE A 115 -11.10 10.18 -6.70
CA PHE A 115 -12.08 9.26 -7.26
C PHE A 115 -11.42 7.99 -7.79
N VAL A 116 -12.06 6.86 -7.50
CA VAL A 116 -11.70 5.55 -8.07
C VAL A 116 -12.89 5.08 -8.91
N VAL A 117 -12.68 4.98 -10.22
CA VAL A 117 -13.67 4.38 -11.12
C VAL A 117 -13.54 2.87 -11.03
N ARG A 118 -14.60 2.19 -10.59
CA ARG A 118 -14.60 0.74 -10.38
C ARG A 118 -15.42 0.01 -11.42
N SER A 119 -14.97 -1.20 -11.76
CA SER A 119 -15.78 -2.25 -12.37
C SER A 119 -16.25 -3.22 -11.27
N GLU A 120 -17.19 -4.10 -11.61
CA GLU A 120 -17.78 -5.09 -10.68
C GLU A 120 -16.74 -6.01 -10.00
N GLU A 121 -15.53 -6.13 -10.57
CA GLU A 121 -14.46 -7.01 -10.07
C GLU A 121 -13.60 -6.40 -8.95
N PHE A 122 -13.89 -5.16 -8.51
CA PHE A 122 -13.04 -4.45 -7.57
C PHE A 122 -13.25 -4.90 -6.12
N LYS A 123 -12.29 -5.67 -5.59
CA LYS A 123 -12.39 -6.33 -4.28
C LYS A 123 -12.12 -5.44 -3.06
N ILE A 124 -11.46 -4.29 -3.21
CA ILE A 124 -11.15 -3.42 -2.06
C ILE A 124 -12.36 -2.56 -1.72
N ASN A 125 -12.69 -2.52 -0.43
CA ASN A 125 -13.69 -1.60 0.11
C ASN A 125 -13.11 -0.18 0.19
N ILE A 126 -13.73 0.77 -0.51
CA ILE A 126 -13.27 2.17 -0.58
C ILE A 126 -13.31 2.87 0.79
N ASN A 127 -14.25 2.52 1.67
CA ASN A 127 -14.29 3.11 3.02
C ASN A 127 -13.11 2.61 3.87
N GLN A 128 -12.75 1.32 3.77
CA GLN A 128 -11.56 0.79 4.46
C GLN A 128 -10.27 1.42 3.92
N LEU A 129 -10.20 1.63 2.61
CA LEU A 129 -9.10 2.34 1.97
C LEU A 129 -8.97 3.77 2.51
N ASP A 130 -10.08 4.50 2.56
CA ASP A 130 -10.14 5.88 3.05
C ASP A 130 -9.71 5.98 4.52
N GLU A 131 -10.29 5.15 5.39
CA GLU A 131 -9.93 5.09 6.82
C GLU A 131 -8.44 4.81 7.03
N MET A 132 -7.86 3.93 6.22
CA MET A 132 -6.45 3.60 6.31
C MET A 132 -5.57 4.78 5.93
N PHE A 133 -5.89 5.53 4.87
CA PHE A 133 -5.16 6.75 4.53
C PHE A 133 -5.31 7.83 5.61
N ASP A 134 -6.51 8.01 6.17
CA ASP A 134 -6.73 8.96 7.26
C ASP A 134 -5.88 8.66 8.50
N ARG A 135 -5.59 7.38 8.78
CA ARG A 135 -4.66 6.98 9.85
C ARG A 135 -3.21 7.39 9.57
N LEU A 136 -2.81 7.56 8.31
CA LEU A 136 -1.46 8.02 7.94
C LEU A 136 -1.31 9.54 8.09
N ILE A 137 -2.41 10.29 7.96
CA ILE A 137 -2.41 11.75 8.01
C ILE A 137 -2.52 12.25 9.47
N PRO A 138 -1.69 13.22 9.90
CA PRO A 138 -1.82 13.83 11.22
C PRO A 138 -3.21 14.43 11.44
N PRO A 139 -3.80 14.31 12.64
CA PRO A 139 -5.20 14.70 12.89
C PRO A 139 -5.57 16.11 12.43
N GLN A 140 -4.67 17.08 12.58
CA GLN A 140 -4.90 18.47 12.20
C GLN A 140 -4.90 18.73 10.67
N TYR A 141 -4.53 17.72 9.87
CA TYR A 141 -4.50 17.77 8.40
C TYR A 141 -5.46 16.76 7.76
N ARG A 142 -6.24 16.04 8.57
CA ARG A 142 -7.34 15.21 8.07
C ARG A 142 -8.42 16.10 7.47
N ASN A 143 -9.11 15.57 6.48
CA ASN A 143 -10.10 16.30 5.70
C ASN A 143 -11.26 15.39 5.32
N ASP A 144 -12.37 16.02 4.99
CA ASP A 144 -13.61 15.33 4.61
C ASP A 144 -13.64 14.91 3.13
N ASN A 145 -12.54 15.16 2.38
CA ASN A 145 -12.41 14.70 0.99
C ASN A 145 -12.12 13.18 0.98
N ALA A 146 -13.14 12.40 1.32
CA ALA A 146 -13.14 10.95 1.20
C ALA A 146 -12.81 10.51 -0.22
N ILE A 147 -12.08 9.40 -0.36
CA ILE A 147 -11.93 8.71 -1.64
C ILE A 147 -13.31 8.25 -2.07
N LYS A 148 -13.81 8.78 -3.18
CA LYS A 148 -15.14 8.48 -3.69
C LYS A 148 -15.09 7.35 -4.70
N ASP A 149 -16.01 6.42 -4.53
CA ASP A 149 -16.28 5.39 -5.51
C ASP A 149 -17.15 5.95 -6.64
N VAL A 150 -16.79 5.62 -7.87
CA VAL A 150 -17.55 5.99 -9.06
C VAL A 150 -17.81 4.73 -9.89
N GLU A 151 -19.06 4.29 -9.89
CA GLU A 151 -19.46 3.09 -10.60
C GLU A 151 -19.76 3.39 -12.06
N LEU A 152 -19.19 2.59 -12.96
CA LEU A 152 -19.39 2.70 -14.41
C LEU A 152 -20.76 2.13 -14.81
N ARG A 153 -21.87 2.78 -14.42
CA ARG A 153 -23.22 2.22 -14.61
C ARG A 153 -23.84 2.43 -15.99
N THR A 154 -23.42 3.44 -16.75
CA THR A 154 -24.22 3.95 -17.89
C THR A 154 -23.50 4.05 -19.23
N TYR A 155 -22.18 3.87 -19.28
CA TYR A 155 -21.42 4.07 -20.51
C TYR A 155 -21.01 2.73 -21.09
N THR A 156 -21.38 2.50 -22.35
CA THR A 156 -20.95 1.31 -23.12
C THR A 156 -19.44 1.25 -23.34
N HIS A 157 -18.74 2.38 -23.17
CA HIS A 157 -17.31 2.51 -23.38
C HIS A 157 -16.67 3.30 -22.22
N GLU A 158 -15.80 2.62 -21.47
CA GLU A 158 -15.07 3.17 -20.31
C GLU A 158 -14.29 4.46 -20.63
N GLU A 159 -13.70 4.54 -21.82
CA GLU A 159 -12.86 5.68 -22.24
C GLU A 159 -13.65 6.98 -22.38
N TYR A 160 -14.90 6.89 -22.85
CA TYR A 160 -15.79 8.05 -22.95
C TYR A 160 -16.22 8.52 -21.57
N PHE A 161 -16.52 7.59 -20.67
CA PHE A 161 -16.84 7.92 -19.29
C PHE A 161 -15.67 8.63 -18.60
N CYS A 162 -14.47 8.05 -18.66
CA CYS A 162 -13.31 8.62 -18.02
C CYS A 162 -13.01 10.02 -18.56
N THR A 163 -13.12 10.23 -19.87
CA THR A 163 -12.96 11.55 -20.50
C THR A 163 -14.01 12.56 -20.02
N ALA A 164 -15.29 12.18 -20.01
CA ALA A 164 -16.37 13.05 -19.55
C ALA A 164 -16.25 13.39 -18.05
N PHE A 165 -15.93 12.39 -17.23
CA PHE A 165 -15.71 12.57 -15.80
C PHE A 165 -14.52 13.48 -15.52
N LYS A 166 -13.41 13.27 -16.23
CA LYS A 166 -12.21 14.10 -16.19
C LYS A 166 -12.54 15.57 -16.45
N ASN A 167 -13.28 15.85 -17.51
CA ASN A 167 -13.66 17.22 -17.90
C ASN A 167 -14.55 17.92 -16.86
N ASN A 168 -15.38 17.15 -16.15
CA ASN A 168 -16.26 17.69 -15.11
C ASN A 168 -15.59 17.83 -13.73
N ASN A 169 -14.40 17.25 -13.55
CA ASN A 169 -13.72 17.17 -12.25
C ASN A 169 -12.23 17.50 -12.38
N THR A 170 -11.85 18.57 -13.08
CA THR A 170 -10.44 18.90 -13.39
C THR A 170 -9.54 19.02 -12.16
N GLU A 171 -10.12 19.42 -11.02
CA GLU A 171 -9.43 19.61 -9.75
C GLU A 171 -9.31 18.31 -8.92
N ALA A 172 -9.65 17.15 -9.49
CA ALA A 172 -9.66 15.88 -8.77
C ALA A 172 -8.61 14.88 -9.27
N PHE A 173 -8.13 14.06 -8.34
CA PHE A 173 -7.33 12.88 -8.67
C PHE A 173 -8.25 11.73 -9.10
N LEU A 174 -7.92 11.07 -10.21
CA LEU A 174 -8.77 10.05 -10.83
C LEU A 174 -7.96 8.79 -11.18
N ILE A 175 -8.41 7.65 -10.68
CA ILE A 175 -7.95 6.30 -11.06
C ILE A 175 -9.05 5.61 -11.85
N ASN A 176 -8.72 4.98 -12.99
CA ASN A 176 -9.69 4.19 -13.77
C ASN A 176 -9.77 2.72 -13.35
N THR A 177 -10.64 1.94 -14.01
CA THR A 177 -10.84 0.51 -13.68
C THR A 177 -9.59 -0.33 -13.95
N ARG A 178 -8.73 0.14 -14.86
CA ARG A 178 -7.42 -0.48 -15.18
C ARG A 178 -6.32 -0.13 -14.18
N LYS A 179 -6.65 0.57 -13.08
CA LYS A 179 -5.69 0.95 -12.03
C LYS A 179 -4.59 1.88 -12.55
N ILE A 180 -4.97 2.79 -13.45
CA ILE A 180 -4.11 3.80 -14.04
C ILE A 180 -4.57 5.18 -13.55
N VAL A 181 -3.61 6.03 -13.20
CA VAL A 181 -3.86 7.45 -12.93
C VAL A 181 -4.24 8.14 -14.25
N VAL A 182 -5.50 8.56 -14.37
CA VAL A 182 -6.03 9.26 -15.55
C VAL A 182 -5.89 10.77 -15.42
N GLN A 183 -5.97 11.28 -14.19
CA GLN A 183 -5.85 12.70 -13.90
C GLN A 183 -5.22 12.92 -12.53
N LYS A 184 -4.42 13.98 -12.44
CA LYS A 184 -3.98 14.61 -11.20
C LYS A 184 -4.15 16.13 -11.33
N PRO A 185 -4.65 16.83 -10.28
CA PRO A 185 -4.81 18.28 -10.28
C PRO A 185 -3.54 19.05 -9.90
N TRP A 186 -2.42 18.35 -9.71
CA TRP A 186 -1.15 18.93 -9.33
C TRP A 186 -0.05 18.72 -10.38
N GLU A 187 0.92 19.62 -10.37
CA GLU A 187 2.06 19.60 -11.29
C GLU A 187 3.21 18.74 -10.76
N THR A 188 3.42 18.70 -9.44
CA THR A 188 4.58 18.00 -8.86
C THR A 188 4.54 16.49 -9.13
N THR A 189 5.72 15.88 -9.09
CA THR A 189 5.85 14.43 -9.13
C THR A 189 5.62 13.85 -7.72
N CYS A 190 4.98 12.69 -7.64
CA CYS A 190 4.81 11.98 -6.36
C CYS A 190 6.08 11.22 -5.95
N ASP A 191 7.27 11.77 -6.18
CA ASP A 191 8.55 11.08 -5.94
C ASP A 191 8.81 10.90 -4.44
N PHE A 192 8.34 11.84 -3.62
CA PHE A 192 8.39 11.70 -2.17
C PHE A 192 7.54 10.51 -1.71
N GLU A 193 6.28 10.46 -2.14
CA GLU A 193 5.33 9.41 -1.78
C GLU A 193 5.83 8.04 -2.26
N LYS A 194 6.32 7.96 -3.51
CA LYS A 194 6.94 6.73 -4.04
C LYS A 194 8.14 6.30 -3.22
N SER A 195 9.05 7.22 -2.88
CA SER A 195 10.23 6.90 -2.09
C SER A 195 9.89 6.36 -0.70
N ILE A 196 8.91 6.96 -0.01
CA ILE A 196 8.49 6.45 1.31
C ILE A 196 7.74 5.12 1.20
N LEU A 197 7.00 4.88 0.11
CA LEU A 197 6.35 3.61 -0.18
C LEU A 197 7.36 2.50 -0.45
N ASP A 198 8.33 2.72 -1.34
CA ASP A 198 9.37 1.74 -1.67
C ASP A 198 10.19 1.36 -0.42
N ASN A 199 10.54 2.37 0.40
CA ASN A 199 11.24 2.15 1.65
C ASN A 199 10.38 1.42 2.70
N ALA A 200 9.06 1.65 2.70
CA ALA A 200 8.13 0.91 3.57
C ALA A 200 8.05 -0.56 3.15
N LEU A 201 7.83 -0.83 1.85
CA LEU A 201 7.73 -2.18 1.29
C LEU A 201 9.00 -3.01 1.52
N GLY A 202 10.18 -2.38 1.56
CA GLY A 202 11.44 -3.05 1.93
C GLY A 202 11.50 -3.57 3.37
N ARG A 203 10.55 -3.21 4.24
CA ARG A 203 10.50 -3.66 5.64
C ARG A 203 9.75 -4.98 5.76
N LYS A 204 10.32 -5.91 6.53
CA LYS A 204 9.76 -7.26 6.77
C LYS A 204 8.47 -7.26 7.62
N ASP A 205 8.33 -6.30 8.53
CA ASP A 205 7.17 -6.20 9.42
C ASP A 205 6.09 -5.31 8.83
N LYS A 206 4.95 -5.92 8.44
CA LYS A 206 3.78 -5.23 7.87
C LYS A 206 3.22 -4.12 8.76
N GLY A 207 3.15 -4.36 10.08
CA GLY A 207 2.70 -3.34 11.03
C GLY A 207 3.68 -2.16 11.12
N GLY A 208 4.96 -2.44 10.91
CA GLY A 208 6.03 -1.45 10.79
C GLY A 208 5.98 -0.63 9.50
N GLN A 209 5.42 -1.15 8.40
CA GLN A 209 5.33 -0.45 7.11
C GLN A 209 4.44 0.80 7.23
N LEU A 210 3.21 0.65 7.73
CA LEU A 210 2.26 1.77 7.89
C LEU A 210 2.77 2.80 8.90
N LYS A 211 3.38 2.34 10.01
CA LYS A 211 4.02 3.23 10.98
C LYS A 211 5.14 4.05 10.35
N TYR A 212 5.95 3.42 9.50
CA TYR A 212 7.02 4.11 8.79
C TYR A 212 6.48 5.17 7.82
N LEU A 213 5.41 4.87 7.07
CA LEU A 213 4.75 5.86 6.22
C LEU A 213 4.24 7.06 7.04
N ALA A 214 3.51 6.80 8.12
CA ALA A 214 2.97 7.85 8.99
C ALA A 214 4.10 8.74 9.58
N GLN A 215 5.23 8.14 9.98
CA GLN A 215 6.39 8.89 10.49
C GLN A 215 6.99 9.83 9.44
N ASN A 216 7.12 9.39 8.19
CA ASN A 216 7.65 10.22 7.11
C ASN A 216 6.68 11.36 6.75
N ILE A 217 5.38 11.09 6.76
CA ILE A 217 4.35 12.11 6.53
C ILE A 217 4.38 13.15 7.66
N VAL A 218 4.46 12.71 8.93
CA VAL A 218 4.62 13.62 10.09
C VAL A 218 5.87 14.48 9.94
N GLN A 219 6.99 13.91 9.49
CA GLN A 219 8.21 14.67 9.27
C GLN A 219 8.05 15.71 8.16
N PHE A 220 7.41 15.35 7.05
CA PHE A 220 7.07 16.31 5.99
C PHE A 220 6.20 17.46 6.50
N VAL A 221 5.15 17.15 7.27
CA VAL A 221 4.29 18.17 7.86
C VAL A 221 5.08 19.10 8.78
N LYS A 222 6.05 18.59 9.55
CA LYS A 222 6.93 19.46 10.35
C LYS A 222 7.79 20.39 9.49
N ASP A 223 8.33 19.90 8.38
CA ASP A 223 9.11 20.71 7.43
C ASP A 223 8.22 21.86 6.85
N VAL A 224 6.97 21.54 6.53
CA VAL A 224 5.95 22.49 6.06
C VAL A 224 5.60 23.53 7.13
N GLU A 225 5.30 23.11 8.36
CA GLU A 225 4.93 24.02 9.46
C GLU A 225 6.05 24.99 9.82
N PHE A 226 7.29 24.49 9.82
CA PHE A 226 8.46 25.34 9.98
C PHE A 226 8.55 26.37 8.85
N THR A 227 8.34 25.93 7.60
CA THR A 227 8.35 26.83 6.44
C THR A 227 7.24 27.87 6.54
N LYS A 228 6.01 27.47 6.90
CA LYS A 228 4.89 28.39 7.12
C LYS A 228 5.24 29.47 8.15
N THR A 229 5.73 29.06 9.32
CA THR A 229 6.15 29.98 10.39
C THR A 229 7.22 30.95 9.89
N LEU A 230 8.17 30.47 9.08
CA LEU A 230 9.21 31.29 8.49
C LEU A 230 8.65 32.33 7.51
N LEU A 231 7.65 31.96 6.70
CA LEU A 231 7.02 32.84 5.71
C LEU A 231 6.05 33.84 6.33
N GLU A 232 5.42 33.51 7.45
CA GLU A 232 4.59 34.45 8.21
C GLU A 232 5.42 35.58 8.80
N ASN A 233 6.64 35.27 9.26
CA ASN A 233 7.55 36.24 9.88
C ASN A 233 8.44 37.01 8.89
N ASN A 234 8.50 36.61 7.62
CA ASN A 234 9.37 37.22 6.61
C ASN A 234 8.58 37.80 5.42
N LYS A 235 9.15 38.80 4.75
CA LYS A 235 8.59 39.37 3.50
C LYS A 235 8.69 38.38 2.33
N SER A 236 9.84 37.73 2.16
CA SER A 236 10.09 36.70 1.14
C SER A 236 11.37 35.93 1.45
N ILE A 237 11.50 34.71 0.92
CA ILE A 237 12.71 33.90 1.02
C ILE A 237 13.05 33.28 -0.34
N SER A 238 14.34 33.16 -0.67
CA SER A 238 14.76 32.43 -1.87
C SER A 238 14.71 30.91 -1.64
N GLU A 239 14.52 30.11 -2.69
CA GLU A 239 14.56 28.65 -2.58
C GLU A 239 15.89 28.16 -1.98
N LYS A 240 17.01 28.79 -2.36
CA LYS A 240 18.34 28.43 -1.83
C LYS A 240 18.46 28.69 -0.33
N ASP A 241 17.97 29.83 0.14
CA ASP A 241 18.00 30.17 1.57
C ASP A 241 17.04 29.29 2.36
N LEU A 242 15.87 28.97 1.80
CA LEU A 242 14.92 28.05 2.42
C LEU A 242 15.54 26.65 2.58
N ILE A 243 16.21 26.13 1.55
CA ILE A 243 16.95 24.86 1.63
C ILE A 243 18.00 24.92 2.73
N LYS A 244 18.77 26.01 2.82
CA LYS A 244 19.80 26.18 3.84
C LYS A 244 19.20 26.16 5.25
N GLN A 245 18.15 26.94 5.50
CA GLN A 245 17.50 27.01 6.81
C GLN A 245 16.84 25.69 7.22
N LEU A 246 16.19 25.00 6.27
CA LEU A 246 15.61 23.68 6.51
C LEU A 246 16.70 22.67 6.87
N LYS A 247 17.85 22.67 6.18
CA LYS A 247 18.98 21.78 6.51
C LYS A 247 19.59 22.07 7.88
N GLU A 248 19.69 23.33 8.27
CA GLU A 248 20.25 23.72 9.57
C GLU A 248 19.35 23.32 10.74
N LYS A 249 18.02 23.43 10.57
CA LYS A 249 17.04 23.15 11.63
C LYS A 249 16.54 21.70 11.66
N LEU A 250 16.54 21.01 10.52
CA LEU A 250 15.90 19.69 10.35
C LEU A 250 16.92 18.66 9.88
N ILE A 251 17.78 18.23 10.82
CA ILE A 251 18.93 17.35 10.60
C ILE A 251 18.53 15.99 9.97
N PHE A 252 17.28 15.56 10.15
CA PHE A 252 16.79 14.26 9.70
C PHE A 252 16.12 14.27 8.31
N SER A 253 15.89 15.44 7.72
CA SER A 253 15.17 15.56 6.44
C SER A 253 16.15 15.71 5.27
N THR A 254 15.99 14.89 4.23
CA THR A 254 16.72 15.08 2.96
C THR A 254 16.12 16.27 2.21
N ILE A 255 16.61 17.47 2.50
CA ILE A 255 16.13 18.70 1.87
C ILE A 255 16.86 18.93 0.53
N ASN A 256 16.10 18.82 -0.56
CA ASN A 256 16.54 19.13 -1.91
C ASN A 256 15.50 20.03 -2.61
N LYS A 257 15.76 20.40 -3.88
CA LYS A 257 14.85 21.24 -4.66
C LYS A 257 13.45 20.62 -4.79
N ASN A 258 13.36 19.31 -5.02
CA ASN A 258 12.08 18.61 -5.15
C ASN A 258 11.28 18.69 -3.84
N ARG A 259 11.93 18.57 -2.68
CA ARG A 259 11.30 18.74 -1.37
C ARG A 259 10.68 20.14 -1.22
N VAL A 260 11.39 21.18 -1.65
CA VAL A 260 10.87 22.55 -1.64
C VAL A 260 9.67 22.72 -2.57
N LEU A 261 9.68 22.11 -3.76
CA LEU A 261 8.54 22.15 -4.67
C LEU A 261 7.28 21.54 -4.04
N ILE A 262 7.42 20.39 -3.39
CA ILE A 262 6.32 19.71 -2.69
C ILE A 262 5.82 20.55 -1.49
N ILE A 263 6.73 21.20 -0.75
CA ILE A 263 6.36 22.15 0.33
C ILE A 263 5.59 23.35 -0.24
N LYS A 264 6.06 23.94 -1.35
CA LYS A 264 5.38 25.07 -2.02
C LYS A 264 3.97 24.70 -2.43
N GLU A 265 3.80 23.51 -3.01
CA GLU A 265 2.49 23.02 -3.40
C GLU A 265 1.58 22.82 -2.18
N PHE A 266 2.09 22.20 -1.12
CA PHE A 266 1.31 21.99 0.10
C PHE A 266 0.85 23.31 0.69
N ILE A 267 1.74 24.30 0.78
CA ILE A 267 1.41 25.63 1.30
C ILE A 267 0.35 26.31 0.43
N LYS A 268 0.49 26.22 -0.90
CA LYS A 268 -0.47 26.79 -1.85
C LYS A 268 -1.86 26.20 -1.64
N GLN A 269 -1.94 24.87 -1.48
CA GLN A 269 -3.20 24.14 -1.43
C GLN A 269 -3.86 24.19 -0.04
N ARG A 270 -3.09 24.03 1.04
CA ARG A 270 -3.61 23.90 2.41
C ARG A 270 -3.66 25.20 3.21
N PHE A 271 -2.87 26.20 2.84
CA PHE A 271 -2.80 27.46 3.60
C PHE A 271 -3.22 28.66 2.77
N SER A 272 -2.39 29.08 1.82
CA SER A 272 -2.72 30.17 0.91
C SER A 272 -1.73 30.27 -0.23
N ASN A 273 -2.25 30.71 -1.38
CA ASN A 273 -1.41 31.09 -2.52
C ASN A 273 -0.47 32.26 -2.18
N GLU A 274 -0.90 33.19 -1.33
CA GLU A 274 -0.10 34.35 -0.92
C GLU A 274 1.17 33.93 -0.18
N LEU A 275 1.08 33.01 0.78
CA LEU A 275 2.27 32.46 1.45
C LEU A 275 3.20 31.74 0.46
N CYS A 276 2.64 30.98 -0.49
CA CYS A 276 3.45 30.30 -1.51
C CYS A 276 4.26 31.29 -2.36
N THR A 277 3.67 32.42 -2.76
CA THR A 277 4.37 33.45 -3.57
C THR A 277 5.55 34.12 -2.85
N LYS A 278 5.64 34.00 -1.51
CA LYS A 278 6.79 34.49 -0.75
C LYS A 278 8.05 33.64 -0.97
N ILE A 279 7.95 32.43 -1.52
CA ILE A 279 9.09 31.57 -1.89
C ILE A 279 9.51 31.88 -3.33
N LYS A 280 10.61 32.63 -3.47
CA LYS A 280 11.17 33.06 -4.76
C LYS A 280 12.13 32.02 -5.32
N ASN A 281 12.02 31.78 -6.63
CA ASN A 281 12.93 30.90 -7.39
C ASN A 281 14.38 31.42 -7.38
#